data_AF-A0A7J3YV31-F1
#
_entry.id   AF-A0A7J3YV31-F1
#
_cell.length_a   1.000
_cell.length_b   1.000
_cell.length_c   1.000
_cell.angle_alpha   90.00
_cell.angle_beta   90.00
_cell.angle_gamma   90.00
#
_symmetry.space_group_name_H-M   'P 1'
#
loop_
_entity.id
_entity.type
_entity.pdbx_description
1 polymer ?
#
loop_
_entity_poly.entity_id
_entity_poly.type
_entity_poly.pdbx_seq_one_letter_code
_entity_poly.pdbx_strand_id
1 'polypeptide(L)'
;MVARKRYSKTLIKVLLRIVPKPTITILLDIDPSIAYCRKGGEKSMSELLVLRSLYRRFIISIDGKIVDASGSKMDVFKEVLDRIREVGLGLESIKAWEW
;
A
#
# COMPACT_ATOMS: atom_id res chain seq x y z
N MET A 1 9.48 -9.97 25.30
CA MET A 1 8.58 -9.47 24.21
C MET A 1 9.28 -9.20 22.86
N VAL A 2 10.63 -9.29 22.76
CA VAL A 2 11.41 -9.02 21.53
C VAL A 2 11.36 -10.16 20.51
N ALA A 3 11.24 -11.41 20.96
CA ALA A 3 11.27 -12.59 20.09
C ALA A 3 10.07 -12.67 19.12
N ARG A 4 8.85 -12.36 19.57
CA ARG A 4 7.62 -12.46 18.74
C ARG A 4 7.66 -11.60 17.46
N LYS A 5 8.34 -10.44 17.50
CA LYS A 5 8.50 -9.54 16.34
C LYS A 5 9.45 -10.08 15.26
N ARG A 6 10.41 -10.97 15.59
CA ARG A 6 11.35 -11.53 14.61
C ARG A 6 10.69 -12.60 13.75
N TYR A 7 9.93 -13.51 14.36
CA TYR A 7 9.30 -14.62 13.65
C TYR A 7 8.24 -14.15 12.63
N SER A 8 7.48 -13.10 12.94
CA SER A 8 6.47 -12.56 12.00
C SER A 8 7.11 -11.98 10.72
N LYS A 9 8.26 -11.33 10.84
CA LYS A 9 8.99 -10.80 9.69
C LYS A 9 9.51 -11.92 8.78
N THR A 10 9.98 -13.03 9.36
CA THR A 10 10.47 -14.17 8.59
C THR A 10 9.34 -14.86 7.84
N LEU A 11 8.18 -15.07 8.48
CA LEU A 11 7.02 -15.70 7.83
C LEU A 11 6.50 -14.88 6.65
N ILE A 12 6.38 -13.55 6.82
CA ILE A 12 5.99 -12.64 5.73
C ILE A 12 6.99 -12.72 4.57
N LYS A 13 8.30 -12.74 4.87
CA LYS A 13 9.34 -12.89 3.83
C LYS A 13 9.24 -14.22 3.07
N VAL A 14 8.86 -15.30 3.74
CA VAL A 14 8.69 -16.61 3.08
C VAL A 14 7.44 -16.62 2.19
N LEU A 15 6.32 -16.09 2.67
CA LEU A 15 5.09 -15.99 1.87
C LEU A 15 5.29 -15.11 0.64
N LEU A 16 6.00 -13.99 0.79
CA LEU A 16 6.35 -13.10 -0.34
C LEU A 16 7.35 -13.70 -1.33
N ARG A 17 8.00 -14.83 -1.04
CA ARG A 17 8.87 -15.52 -2.01
C ARG A 17 8.08 -16.39 -3.00
N ILE A 18 6.86 -16.79 -2.64
CA ILE A 18 6.02 -17.67 -3.47
C ILE A 18 5.14 -16.84 -4.40
N VAL A 19 4.80 -15.62 -4.00
CA VAL A 19 3.98 -14.69 -4.79
C VAL A 19 4.90 -13.81 -5.65
N PRO A 20 4.63 -13.64 -6.96
CA PRO A 20 5.39 -12.71 -7.79
C PRO A 20 5.35 -11.31 -7.17
N LYS A 21 6.54 -10.72 -6.98
CA LYS A 21 6.65 -9.40 -6.36
C LYS A 21 6.05 -8.35 -7.31
N PRO A 22 5.06 -7.56 -6.87
CA PRO A 22 4.51 -6.50 -7.69
C PRO A 22 5.57 -5.41 -7.94
N THR A 23 5.60 -4.85 -9.16
CA THR A 23 6.47 -3.72 -9.52
C THR A 23 6.16 -2.48 -8.68
N ILE A 24 4.89 -2.29 -8.36
CA ILE A 24 4.38 -1.18 -7.56
C ILE A 24 3.26 -1.69 -6.64
N THR A 25 3.28 -1.27 -5.38
CA THR A 25 2.15 -1.47 -4.47
C THR A 25 1.74 -0.12 -3.90
N ILE A 26 0.46 0.22 -4.02
CA ILE A 26 -0.12 1.47 -3.52
C ILE A 26 -1.25 1.12 -2.56
N LEU A 27 -1.22 1.72 -1.36
CA LEU A 27 -2.33 1.72 -0.43
C LEU A 27 -3.07 3.06 -0.53
N LEU A 28 -4.36 2.99 -0.84
CA LEU A 28 -5.27 4.12 -0.71
C LEU A 28 -5.73 4.20 0.75
N ASP A 29 -5.04 5.02 1.53
CA ASP A 29 -5.33 5.21 2.95
C ASP A 29 -6.46 6.22 3.11
N ILE A 30 -7.60 5.77 3.62
CA ILE A 30 -8.77 6.62 3.87
C ILE A 30 -8.94 6.76 5.37
N ASP A 31 -9.29 7.96 5.83
CA ASP A 31 -9.66 8.13 7.22
C ASP A 31 -10.86 7.21 7.61
N PRO A 32 -10.75 6.43 8.70
CA PRO A 32 -11.81 5.52 9.15
C PRO A 32 -13.16 6.19 9.33
N SER A 33 -13.21 7.46 9.75
CA SER A 33 -14.47 8.18 9.89
C SER A 33 -15.14 8.44 8.54
N ILE A 34 -14.36 8.82 7.53
CA ILE A 34 -14.84 9.05 6.17
C ILE A 34 -15.29 7.72 5.53
N ALA A 35 -14.50 6.65 5.71
CA ALA A 35 -14.83 5.32 5.21
C ALA A 35 -16.13 4.80 5.85
N TYR A 36 -16.28 4.96 7.16
CA TYR A 36 -17.49 4.60 7.91
C TYR A 36 -18.73 5.31 7.35
N CYS A 37 -18.64 6.64 7.19
CA CYS A 37 -19.74 7.45 6.65
C CYS A 37 -20.11 7.04 5.20
N ARG A 38 -19.11 6.86 4.32
CA ARG A 38 -19.34 6.49 2.90
C ARG A 38 -19.95 5.10 2.72
N LYS A 39 -19.77 4.20 3.68
CA LYS A 39 -20.28 2.83 3.67
C LYS A 39 -21.48 2.61 4.60
N GLY A 40 -22.06 3.67 5.14
CA GLY A 40 -23.23 3.58 6.02
C GLY A 40 -22.97 2.73 7.27
N GLY A 41 -21.74 2.69 7.77
CA GLY A 41 -21.37 1.90 8.94
C GLY A 41 -21.34 0.39 8.73
N GLU A 42 -21.20 -0.10 7.49
CA GLU A 42 -21.06 -1.53 7.16
C GLU A 42 -19.99 -2.25 8.02
N LYS A 43 -18.93 -1.53 8.38
CA LYS A 43 -17.89 -1.98 9.31
C LYS A 43 -17.83 -1.09 10.53
N SER A 44 -17.52 -1.68 11.68
CA SER A 44 -17.33 -0.90 12.91
C SER A 44 -16.09 0.01 12.83
N MET A 45 -16.11 1.12 13.56
CA MET A 45 -14.98 2.05 13.62
C MET A 45 -13.70 1.38 14.14
N SER A 46 -13.83 0.49 15.13
CA SER A 46 -12.71 -0.27 15.69
C SER A 46 -12.08 -1.21 14.66
N GLU A 47 -12.91 -1.90 13.86
CA GLU A 47 -12.42 -2.74 12.77
C GLU A 47 -11.65 -1.92 11.73
N LEU A 48 -12.19 -0.76 11.32
CA LEU A 48 -11.54 0.12 10.35
C LEU A 48 -10.19 0.64 10.87
N LEU A 49 -10.09 1.00 12.16
CA LEU A 49 -8.84 1.43 12.79
C LEU A 49 -7.79 0.30 12.80
N VAL A 50 -8.20 -0.92 13.14
CA VAL A 50 -7.30 -2.08 13.16
C VAL A 50 -6.83 -2.40 11.74
N LEU A 51 -7.74 -2.46 10.77
CA LEU A 51 -7.42 -2.71 9.36
C LEU A 51 -6.45 -1.66 8.80
N ARG A 52 -6.72 -0.37 9.05
CA ARG A 52 -5.83 0.73 8.65
C ARG A 52 -4.43 0.53 9.21
N SER A 53 -4.31 0.19 10.50
CA SER A 53 -3.01 -0.07 11.14
C SER A 53 -2.26 -1.25 10.51
N LEU A 54 -2.97 -2.35 10.26
CA LEU A 54 -2.38 -3.56 9.66
C LEU A 54 -1.91 -3.31 8.23
N TYR A 55 -2.75 -2.71 7.38
CA TYR A 55 -2.40 -2.43 6.00
C TYR A 55 -1.25 -1.43 5.89
N ARG A 56 -1.25 -0.34 6.67
CA ARG A 56 -0.13 0.60 6.67
C ARG A 56 1.19 -0.08 7.06
N ARG A 57 1.18 -0.93 8.09
CA ARG A 57 2.36 -1.71 8.49
C ARG A 57 2.84 -2.68 7.41
N PHE A 58 1.90 -3.38 6.76
CA PHE A 58 2.23 -4.29 5.67
C PHE A 58 2.88 -3.55 4.50
N ILE A 59 2.28 -2.45 4.07
CA ILE A 59 2.73 -1.65 2.93
C ILE A 59 4.12 -1.06 3.17
N ILE A 60 4.36 -0.52 4.37
CA ILE A 60 5.71 -0.07 4.78
C ILE A 60 6.71 -1.24 4.75
N SER A 61 6.29 -2.44 5.15
CA SER A 61 7.21 -3.59 5.21
C SER A 61 7.64 -4.12 3.85
N ILE A 62 6.89 -3.81 2.78
CA ILE A 62 7.19 -4.19 1.40
C ILE A 62 7.68 -3.01 0.55
N ASP A 63 7.98 -1.88 1.18
CA ASP A 63 8.40 -0.64 0.53
C ASP A 63 7.36 -0.11 -0.49
N GLY A 64 6.08 -0.31 -0.18
CA GLY A 64 4.96 0.21 -0.96
C GLY A 64 4.67 1.67 -0.63
N LYS A 65 3.91 2.33 -1.51
CA LYS A 65 3.50 3.72 -1.35
C LYS A 65 2.15 3.79 -0.63
N ILE A 66 2.01 4.77 0.26
CA ILE A 66 0.73 5.13 0.87
C ILE A 66 0.30 6.47 0.26
N VAL A 67 -0.94 6.53 -0.22
CA VAL A 67 -1.59 7.71 -0.80
C VAL A 67 -2.80 8.04 0.07
N ASP A 68 -2.96 9.30 0.48
CA ASP A 68 -4.14 9.72 1.25
C ASP A 68 -5.34 9.87 0.32
N ALA A 69 -6.30 8.97 0.46
CA ALA A 69 -7.52 8.91 -0.32
C ALA A 69 -8.72 9.60 0.36
N SER A 70 -8.47 10.38 1.40
CA SER A 70 -9.48 11.18 2.11
C SER A 70 -9.91 12.42 1.30
N GLY A 71 -9.03 12.91 0.42
CA GLY A 71 -9.23 14.10 -0.40
C GLY A 71 -10.15 13.92 -1.62
N SER A 72 -10.00 14.82 -2.61
CA SER A 72 -10.79 14.77 -3.84
C SER A 72 -10.35 13.60 -4.74
N LYS A 73 -11.29 13.00 -5.48
CA LYS A 73 -10.97 11.88 -6.39
C LYS A 73 -9.92 12.25 -7.43
N MET A 74 -9.94 13.49 -7.92
CA MET A 74 -9.00 13.96 -8.94
C MET A 74 -7.58 14.10 -8.40
N ASP A 75 -7.43 14.57 -7.16
CA ASP A 75 -6.11 14.71 -6.54
C ASP A 75 -5.49 13.34 -6.25
N VAL A 76 -6.29 12.41 -5.71
CA VAL A 76 -5.88 11.02 -5.48
C VAL A 76 -5.48 10.35 -6.79
N PHE A 77 -6.27 10.55 -7.85
CA PHE A 77 -5.96 9.98 -9.16
C PHE A 77 -4.65 10.52 -9.75
N LYS A 78 -4.41 11.84 -9.63
CA LYS A 78 -3.15 12.45 -10.05
C LYS A 78 -1.96 11.87 -9.28
N GLU A 79 -2.05 11.76 -7.95
CA GLU A 79 -0.97 11.21 -7.14
C GLU A 79 -0.65 9.74 -7.49
N VAL A 80 -1.68 8.93 -7.76
CA VAL A 80 -1.50 7.55 -8.23
C VAL A 80 -0.82 7.52 -9.60
N LEU A 81 -1.25 8.36 -10.55
CA LEU A 81 -0.64 8.44 -11.88
C LEU A 81 0.83 8.88 -11.81
N ASP A 82 1.14 9.90 -11.02
CA ASP A 82 2.50 10.39 -10.84
C ASP A 82 3.39 9.28 -10.27
N ARG A 83 2.88 8.51 -9.30
CA ARG A 83 3.63 7.37 -8.76
C ARG A 83 3.85 6.25 -9.79
N ILE A 84 2.87 5.97 -10.63
CA ILE A 84 3.03 4.99 -11.73
C ILE A 84 4.07 5.48 -12.72
N ARG A 85 4.06 6.78 -13.06
CA ARG A 85 5.03 7.39 -13.97
C ARG A 85 6.45 7.35 -13.42
N GLU A 86 6.66 7.64 -12.13
CA GLU A 86 7.99 7.52 -11.50
C GLU A 86 8.59 6.11 -11.66
N VAL A 87 7.76 5.08 -11.47
CA VAL A 87 8.20 3.69 -11.62
C VAL A 87 8.34 3.29 -13.10
N GLY A 88 7.46 3.78 -13.97
CA GLY A 88 7.49 3.53 -15.42
C GLY A 88 8.66 4.22 -16.14
N LEU A 89 8.98 5.46 -15.79
CA LEU A 89 10.13 6.20 -16.31
C LEU A 89 11.46 5.63 -15.78
N GLY A 90 11.45 5.05 -14.57
CA GLY A 90 12.57 4.24 -14.07
C GLY A 90 12.82 2.96 -14.89
N LEU A 91 11.84 2.47 -15.63
CA LEU A 91 11.97 1.33 -16.55
C LEU A 91 12.42 1.74 -17.95
N GLU A 92 12.10 2.95 -18.42
CA GLU A 92 12.60 3.47 -19.70
C GLU A 92 14.11 3.77 -19.67
N SER A 93 14.66 4.14 -18.51
CA SER A 93 16.12 4.25 -18.34
C SER A 93 16.86 2.90 -18.34
N ILE A 94 16.13 1.77 -18.27
CA ILE A 94 16.69 0.39 -18.32
C ILE A 94 16.48 -0.24 -19.72
N LYS A 95 15.85 0.48 -20.66
CA LYS A 95 15.74 0.09 -22.08
C LYS A 95 16.60 0.93 -23.03
N ALA A 96 17.62 1.61 -22.51
CA ALA A 96 18.84 1.70 -23.31
C ALA A 96 19.51 0.33 -23.21
N TRP A 97 20.03 -0.20 -24.32
CA TRP A 97 20.62 -1.54 -24.51
C TRP A 97 19.67 -2.58 -25.13
N GLU A 98 19.94 -2.83 -26.41
CA GLU A 98 19.53 -3.93 -27.29
C GLU A 98 18.08 -3.82 -27.81
N TRP A 99 17.81 -3.55 -29.10
CA TRP A 99 18.48 -3.92 -30.35
C TRP A 99 18.41 -2.79 -31.38
#